data_AF-A0A0L8L7L0-F1
#
_entry.id   AF-A0A0L8L7L0-F1
#
_cell.length_a   1.000
_cell.length_b   1.000
_cell.length_c   1.000
_cell.angle_alpha   90.00
_cell.angle_beta   90.00
_cell.angle_gamma   90.00
#
_symmetry.space_group_name_H-M   'P 1'
#
loop_
_entity.id
_entity.type
_entity.pdbx_description
1 polymer ?
#
loop_
_entity_poly.entity_id
_entity_poly.type
_entity_poly.pdbx_seq_one_letter_code
_entity_poly.pdbx_strand_id
1 'polypeptide(L)'
;MRSARLMTAAIATATLGVLVSTGAAQAQPSAGHGLLASYQGKTIDLSKDWQGAHTCAVFTQDDIRCYSSAAAGEKASGYQRSADTVALAAAEVGAAAVPACANDWLCLYQYKKGEGKRLIFKDEHWQNLDDYGFDNKTSSWRNRQGSGDTGKLAQYENGSSSGWNIKLSAKGYVSDMGSKDNQASSVHG
;
A
#
# COMPACT_ATOMS: atom_id res chain seq x y z
N MET A 1 -88.92 -4.24 -24.44
CA MET A 1 -88.68 -3.18 -23.45
C MET A 1 -87.18 -2.99 -23.28
N ARG A 2 -86.77 -1.75 -23.01
CA ARG A 2 -85.40 -1.22 -22.98
C ARG A 2 -84.46 -1.96 -22.02
N SER A 3 -83.19 -2.12 -22.37
CA SER A 3 -82.07 -1.35 -21.79
C SER A 3 -80.73 -2.06 -21.94
N ALA A 4 -79.74 -1.30 -22.40
CA ALA A 4 -78.33 -1.65 -22.52
C ALA A 4 -77.62 -1.70 -21.16
N ARG A 5 -76.45 -2.37 -21.10
CA ARG A 5 -75.22 -1.85 -20.48
C ARG A 5 -74.03 -2.73 -20.86
N LEU A 6 -73.05 -2.09 -21.52
CA LEU A 6 -71.69 -2.55 -21.73
C LEU A 6 -70.92 -2.46 -20.40
N MET A 7 -70.08 -3.46 -20.09
CA MET A 7 -68.86 -3.25 -19.31
C MET A 7 -67.76 -4.24 -19.75
N THR A 8 -66.67 -3.64 -20.20
CA THR A 8 -65.38 -4.22 -20.62
C THR A 8 -64.58 -4.67 -19.41
N ALA A 9 -63.83 -5.77 -19.50
CA ALA A 9 -62.76 -6.08 -18.52
C ALA A 9 -61.59 -6.86 -19.16
N ALA A 10 -60.51 -6.10 -19.34
CA ALA A 10 -59.06 -6.39 -19.33
C ALA A 10 -58.55 -7.84 -19.49
N ILE A 11 -57.80 -8.07 -20.56
CA ILE A 11 -56.86 -9.18 -20.74
C ILE A 11 -55.57 -8.84 -19.99
N ALA A 12 -55.22 -9.62 -18.96
CA ALA A 12 -53.95 -9.51 -18.26
C ALA A 12 -52.84 -10.20 -19.07
N THR A 13 -52.01 -9.42 -19.75
CA THR A 13 -50.75 -9.90 -20.33
C THR A 13 -49.67 -9.94 -19.25
N ALA A 14 -49.31 -11.15 -18.82
CA ALA A 14 -48.12 -11.38 -18.00
C ALA A 14 -46.87 -11.23 -18.87
N THR A 15 -46.16 -10.12 -18.72
CA THR A 15 -44.83 -9.94 -19.32
C THR A 15 -43.78 -10.61 -18.43
N LEU A 16 -43.10 -11.63 -18.95
CA LEU A 16 -41.85 -12.13 -18.37
C LEU A 16 -40.80 -11.02 -18.47
N GLY A 17 -40.54 -10.33 -17.36
CA GLY A 17 -39.40 -9.44 -17.22
C GLY A 17 -38.13 -10.26 -17.03
N VAL A 18 -37.27 -10.32 -18.05
CA VAL A 18 -35.88 -10.76 -17.88
C VAL A 18 -35.18 -9.70 -17.06
N LEU A 19 -34.90 -9.98 -15.79
CA LEU A 19 -34.00 -9.19 -14.97
C LEU A 19 -32.59 -9.36 -15.52
N VAL A 20 -32.15 -8.41 -16.34
CA VAL A 20 -30.73 -8.26 -16.67
C VAL A 20 -30.07 -7.68 -15.42
N SER A 21 -29.50 -8.55 -14.59
CA SER A 21 -28.58 -8.14 -13.55
C SER A 21 -27.40 -7.45 -14.24
N THR A 22 -27.36 -6.13 -14.26
CA THR A 22 -26.12 -5.39 -14.51
C THR A 22 -25.22 -5.66 -13.32
N GLY A 23 -24.56 -6.82 -13.34
CA GLY A 23 -23.42 -7.05 -12.47
C GLY A 23 -22.42 -5.95 -12.78
N ALA A 24 -22.14 -5.10 -11.80
CA ALA A 24 -20.95 -4.28 -11.84
C ALA A 24 -19.79 -5.26 -11.93
N ALA A 25 -19.24 -5.43 -13.13
CA ALA A 25 -17.94 -6.06 -13.30
C ALA A 25 -16.98 -5.20 -12.46
N GLN A 26 -16.59 -5.71 -11.30
CA GLN A 26 -15.48 -5.13 -10.56
C GLN A 26 -14.29 -5.20 -11.52
N ALA A 27 -13.82 -4.04 -11.97
CA ALA A 27 -12.59 -3.96 -12.73
C ALA A 27 -11.49 -4.52 -11.81
N GLN A 28 -11.11 -5.76 -12.08
CA GLN A 28 -9.92 -6.36 -11.53
C GLN A 28 -8.76 -5.48 -12.02
N PRO A 29 -7.89 -4.95 -11.15
CA PRO A 29 -6.74 -4.16 -11.61
C PRO A 29 -5.97 -4.98 -12.64
N SER A 30 -5.90 -4.46 -13.86
CA SER A 30 -5.18 -5.11 -14.94
C SER A 30 -3.71 -5.21 -14.54
N ALA A 31 -3.22 -6.45 -14.42
CA ALA A 31 -1.79 -6.72 -14.46
C ALA A 31 -1.23 -6.07 -15.74
N GLY A 32 -0.38 -5.05 -15.60
CA GLY A 32 0.31 -4.49 -16.77
C GLY A 32 0.72 -3.02 -16.71
N HIS A 33 0.29 -2.24 -15.71
CA HIS A 33 0.72 -0.85 -15.56
C HIS A 33 1.21 -0.61 -14.14
N GLY A 34 2.47 -0.17 -14.01
CA GLY A 34 3.03 0.21 -12.72
C GLY A 34 2.20 1.30 -12.04
N LEU A 35 2.37 1.41 -10.73
CA LEU A 35 1.57 2.32 -9.96
C LEU A 35 1.94 3.77 -10.22
N LEU A 36 0.90 4.58 -10.40
CA LEU A 36 1.04 6.00 -10.68
C LEU A 36 1.13 6.79 -9.39
N ALA A 37 2.08 7.73 -9.33
CA ALA A 37 2.27 8.58 -8.17
C ALA A 37 2.35 10.06 -8.55
N SER A 38 1.97 10.93 -7.62
CA SER A 38 2.16 12.37 -7.74
C SER A 38 3.57 12.76 -7.29
N TYR A 39 4.29 13.52 -8.11
CA TYR A 39 5.62 14.06 -7.81
C TYR A 39 5.81 15.42 -8.46
N GLN A 40 6.07 16.46 -7.65
CA GLN A 40 6.30 17.84 -8.12
C GLN A 40 5.26 18.35 -9.15
N GLY A 41 3.97 18.05 -8.91
CA GLY A 41 2.87 18.47 -9.78
C GLY A 41 2.71 17.64 -11.05
N LYS A 42 3.42 16.52 -11.19
CA LYS A 42 3.30 15.57 -12.30
C LYS A 42 2.88 14.20 -11.81
N THR A 43 2.34 13.40 -12.72
CA THR A 43 2.13 11.96 -12.51
C THR A 43 3.33 11.20 -13.05
N ILE A 44 3.86 10.26 -12.27
CA ILE A 44 5.00 9.40 -12.63
C ILE A 44 4.60 7.93 -12.50
N ASP A 45 5.15 7.07 -13.36
CA ASP A 45 5.01 5.60 -13.27
C ASP A 45 6.17 5.03 -12.44
N LEU A 46 5.87 4.55 -11.24
CA LEU A 46 6.87 4.09 -10.28
C LEU A 46 7.60 2.81 -10.72
N SER A 47 6.97 1.97 -11.56
CA SER A 47 7.61 0.76 -12.10
C SER A 47 8.75 1.08 -13.06
N LYS A 48 8.78 2.29 -13.63
CA LYS A 48 9.79 2.72 -14.61
C LYS A 48 10.93 3.46 -13.93
N ASP A 49 10.61 4.57 -13.27
CA ASP A 49 11.58 5.38 -12.53
C ASP A 49 10.86 6.33 -11.58
N TRP A 50 11.56 6.71 -10.51
CA TRP A 50 11.05 7.66 -9.51
C TRP A 50 11.29 9.12 -9.91
N GLN A 51 11.90 9.38 -11.06
CA GLN A 51 12.19 10.73 -11.60
C GLN A 51 12.91 11.64 -10.59
N GLY A 52 13.80 11.05 -9.80
CA GLY A 52 14.54 11.74 -8.73
C GLY A 52 13.80 11.85 -7.39
N ALA A 53 12.60 11.31 -7.26
CA ALA A 53 11.98 11.16 -5.95
C ALA A 53 12.79 10.20 -5.06
N HIS A 54 12.78 10.47 -3.75
CA HIS A 54 13.50 9.73 -2.73
C HIS A 54 12.58 8.94 -1.81
N THR A 55 11.42 9.52 -1.45
CA THR A 55 10.41 8.83 -0.65
C THR A 55 9.11 8.78 -1.43
N CYS A 56 8.46 7.62 -1.48
CA CYS A 56 7.07 7.50 -1.93
C CYS A 56 6.20 6.96 -0.79
N ALA A 57 5.06 7.60 -0.59
CA ALA A 57 4.09 7.28 0.45
C ALA A 57 2.80 6.79 -0.19
N VAL A 58 2.41 5.57 0.16
CA VAL A 58 1.20 4.89 -0.28
C VAL A 58 0.15 5.13 0.79
N PHE A 59 -0.75 6.08 0.55
CA PHE A 59 -1.90 6.32 1.43
C PHE A 59 -3.02 5.32 1.14
N THR A 60 -3.18 5.01 -0.14
CA THR A 60 -4.01 3.93 -0.72
C THR A 60 -3.38 3.53 -2.07
N GLN A 61 -3.83 2.43 -2.69
CA GLN A 61 -3.40 2.03 -4.05
C GLN A 61 -3.55 3.14 -5.11
N ASP A 62 -4.55 4.02 -4.94
CA ASP A 62 -4.84 5.10 -5.89
C ASP A 62 -4.31 6.47 -5.44
N ASP A 63 -3.70 6.57 -4.24
CA ASP A 63 -3.16 7.80 -3.69
C ASP A 63 -1.72 7.58 -3.23
N ILE A 64 -0.81 7.67 -4.20
CA ILE A 64 0.62 7.56 -3.98
C ILE A 64 1.27 8.92 -4.22
N ARG A 65 2.06 9.36 -3.25
CA ARG A 65 2.69 10.68 -3.26
C ARG A 65 4.18 10.54 -3.03
N CYS A 66 4.97 11.11 -3.91
CA CYS A 66 6.41 11.03 -3.85
C CYS A 66 7.04 12.38 -3.53
N TYR A 67 8.22 12.33 -2.94
CA TYR A 67 8.91 13.47 -2.34
C TYR A 67 10.40 13.42 -2.64
N SER A 68 11.00 14.57 -2.87
CA SER A 68 12.42 14.68 -3.25
C SER A 68 13.40 14.35 -2.11
N SER A 69 12.91 14.22 -0.87
CA SER A 69 13.75 13.90 0.29
C SER A 69 13.00 13.10 1.35
N ALA A 70 13.76 12.43 2.23
CA ALA A 70 13.22 11.78 3.42
C ALA A 70 12.46 12.75 4.33
N ALA A 71 13.02 13.94 4.57
CA ALA A 71 12.40 14.97 5.42
C ALA A 71 11.05 15.46 4.86
N ALA A 72 10.92 15.61 3.54
CA ALA A 72 9.65 15.98 2.91
C ALA A 72 8.59 14.88 3.07
N GLY A 73 8.96 13.61 2.89
CA GLY A 73 8.07 12.47 3.13
C GLY A 73 7.67 12.31 4.60
N GLU A 74 8.59 12.61 5.53
CA GLU A 74 8.31 12.62 6.97
C GLU A 74 7.28 13.69 7.33
N LYS A 75 7.47 14.91 6.82
CA LYS A 75 6.51 16.00 7.03
C LYS A 75 5.13 15.62 6.49
N ALA A 76 5.06 15.02 5.30
CA ALA A 76 3.80 14.69 4.67
C ALA A 76 3.07 13.51 5.35
N SER A 77 3.81 12.54 5.89
CA SER A 77 3.26 11.42 6.68
C SER A 77 2.94 11.80 8.14
N GLY A 78 3.31 13.01 8.57
CA GLY A 78 3.08 13.49 9.93
C GLY A 78 4.08 12.95 10.96
N TYR A 79 5.24 12.45 10.53
CA TYR A 79 6.28 11.98 11.43
C TYR A 79 6.80 13.11 12.33
N GLN A 80 6.89 12.82 13.63
CA GLN A 80 7.48 13.71 14.63
C GLN A 80 8.50 12.94 15.44
N ARG A 81 9.79 13.32 15.36
CA ARG A 81 10.88 12.66 16.09
C ARG A 81 10.65 12.68 17.61
N SER A 82 10.05 13.74 18.13
CA SER A 82 9.72 13.89 19.55
C SER A 82 8.62 12.95 20.04
N ALA A 83 7.82 12.37 19.14
CA ALA A 83 6.80 11.37 19.47
C ALA A 83 7.31 9.92 19.26
N ASP A 84 8.55 9.76 18.80
CA ASP A 84 9.16 8.48 18.50
C ASP A 84 9.94 7.95 19.70
N THR A 85 9.25 7.29 20.62
CA THR A 85 9.85 6.77 21.86
C THR A 85 11.02 5.82 21.63
N VAL A 86 10.96 4.98 20.59
CA VAL A 86 12.06 4.06 20.23
C VAL A 86 13.29 4.81 19.75
N ALA A 87 13.13 5.84 18.91
CA ALA A 87 14.25 6.65 18.45
C ALA A 87 14.83 7.52 19.58
N LEU A 88 13.97 8.04 20.46
CA LEU A 88 14.40 8.81 21.64
C LEU A 88 15.20 7.94 22.60
N ALA A 89 14.71 6.74 22.93
CA ALA A 89 15.42 5.81 23.80
C ALA A 89 16.77 5.37 23.21
N ALA A 90 16.82 5.12 21.90
CA ALA A 90 18.08 4.80 21.22
C ALA A 90 19.09 5.97 21.31
N ALA A 91 18.63 7.21 21.15
CA ALA A 91 19.49 8.39 21.27
C ALA A 91 20.00 8.61 22.71
N GLU A 92 19.14 8.39 23.71
CA GLU A 92 19.49 8.54 25.14
C GLU A 92 20.64 7.64 25.55
N VAL A 93 20.68 6.40 25.05
CA VAL A 93 21.74 5.43 25.35
C VAL A 93 22.89 5.42 24.33
N GLY A 94 22.90 6.36 23.38
CA GLY A 94 23.93 6.45 22.34
C GLY A 94 23.96 5.26 21.36
N ALA A 95 22.82 4.57 21.19
CA ALA A 95 22.69 3.49 20.22
C ALA A 95 22.61 3.99 18.77
N ALA A 96 22.65 3.06 17.82
CA ALA A 96 22.48 3.38 16.40
C ALA A 96 21.14 4.11 16.14
N ALA A 97 21.19 5.11 15.28
CA ALA A 97 20.02 5.89 14.93
C ALA A 97 18.91 5.01 14.32
N VAL A 98 17.68 5.21 14.79
CA VAL A 98 16.50 4.53 14.25
C VAL A 98 15.90 5.39 13.15
N PRO A 99 15.70 4.85 11.92
CA PRO A 99 15.26 5.64 10.79
C PRO A 99 13.81 6.09 10.95
N ALA A 100 13.47 7.29 10.49
CA ALA A 100 12.15 7.85 10.66
C ALA A 100 11.07 7.03 9.92
N CYS A 101 9.94 6.81 10.60
CA CYS A 101 8.73 6.21 10.06
C CYS A 101 7.53 6.76 10.86
N ALA A 102 6.50 7.25 10.19
CA ALA A 102 5.34 7.85 10.86
C ALA A 102 4.54 6.81 11.64
N ASN A 103 3.77 7.24 12.65
CA ASN A 103 2.86 6.36 13.38
C ASN A 103 1.75 5.87 12.45
N ASP A 104 1.39 4.59 12.56
CA ASP A 104 0.44 3.92 11.66
C ASP A 104 0.95 3.77 10.22
N TRP A 105 2.27 3.62 10.07
CA TRP A 105 2.91 3.31 8.79
C TRP A 105 3.91 2.16 8.88
N LEU A 106 4.02 1.41 7.79
CA LEU A 106 5.14 0.53 7.50
C LEU A 106 6.13 1.23 6.56
N CYS A 107 7.42 1.16 6.84
CA CYS A 107 8.47 1.76 6.03
C CYS A 107 9.50 0.72 5.57
N LEU A 108 9.69 0.62 4.26
CA LEU A 108 10.75 -0.17 3.62
C LEU A 108 11.85 0.76 3.14
N TYR A 109 13.10 0.31 3.29
CA TYR A 109 14.28 1.07 2.91
C TYR A 109 15.15 0.25 1.97
N GLN A 110 15.64 0.94 0.94
CA GLN A 110 16.43 0.33 -0.12
C GLN A 110 17.76 -0.24 0.39
N TYR A 111 18.35 0.41 1.39
CA TYR A 111 19.62 -0.01 1.95
C TYR A 111 19.49 -0.31 3.45
N LYS A 112 20.55 -0.91 3.98
CA LYS A 112 20.65 -1.23 5.41
C LYS A 112 20.59 0.05 6.25
N LYS A 113 20.22 -0.12 7.50
CA LYS A 113 20.16 0.94 8.52
C LYS A 113 19.20 2.10 8.20
N GLY A 114 18.20 1.83 7.35
CA GLY A 114 17.20 2.82 6.95
C GLY A 114 17.66 3.83 5.90
N GLU A 115 18.66 3.46 5.11
CA GLU A 115 19.26 4.32 4.09
C GLU A 115 18.65 4.10 2.70
N GLY A 116 18.96 5.01 1.76
CA GLY A 116 18.53 4.93 0.36
C GLY A 116 17.07 5.33 0.15
N LYS A 117 16.50 4.94 -1.00
CA LYS A 117 15.10 5.22 -1.31
C LYS A 117 14.18 4.59 -0.26
N ARG A 118 13.06 5.25 0.00
CA ARG A 118 12.08 4.84 1.02
C ARG A 118 10.70 4.69 0.42
N LEU A 119 10.07 3.53 0.62
CA LEU A 119 8.68 3.27 0.27
C LEU A 119 7.90 3.04 1.56
N ILE A 120 6.85 3.81 1.81
CA ILE A 120 6.08 3.75 3.06
C ILE A 120 4.60 3.51 2.78
N PHE A 121 3.97 2.70 3.61
CA PHE A 121 2.60 2.19 3.44
C PHE A 121 1.75 2.49 4.66
N LYS A 122 0.47 2.78 4.42
CA LYS A 122 -0.55 3.01 5.45
C LYS A 122 -1.75 2.08 5.29
N ASP A 123 -1.89 1.46 4.13
CA ASP A 123 -3.00 0.56 3.83
C ASP A 123 -2.69 -0.88 4.27
N GLU A 124 -3.66 -1.79 4.20
CA GLU A 124 -3.54 -3.13 4.79
C GLU A 124 -3.95 -4.22 3.80
N HIS A 125 -3.16 -4.40 2.75
CA HIS A 125 -3.32 -5.51 1.80
C HIS A 125 -2.01 -5.87 1.10
N TRP A 126 -1.99 -7.01 0.40
CA TRP A 126 -0.83 -7.43 -0.36
C TRP A 126 -0.63 -6.60 -1.63
N GLN A 127 0.59 -6.12 -1.82
CA GLN A 127 0.99 -5.26 -2.93
C GLN A 127 2.33 -5.75 -3.48
N ASN A 128 2.49 -5.75 -4.81
CA ASN A 128 3.72 -6.19 -5.44
C ASN A 128 4.70 -5.03 -5.53
N LEU A 129 5.97 -5.29 -5.18
CA LEU A 129 6.98 -4.26 -5.09
C LEU A 129 7.50 -3.82 -6.47
N ASP A 130 7.28 -4.61 -7.51
CA ASP A 130 7.65 -4.29 -8.90
C ASP A 130 6.80 -3.15 -9.47
N ASP A 131 5.52 -3.09 -9.09
CA ASP A 131 4.61 -1.98 -9.39
C ASP A 131 5.15 -0.63 -8.92
N TYR A 132 5.98 -0.64 -7.88
CA TYR A 132 6.64 0.53 -7.29
C TYR A 132 8.08 0.74 -7.77
N GLY A 133 8.61 -0.14 -8.63
CA GLY A 133 10.04 -0.16 -8.96
C GLY A 133 10.92 -0.43 -7.73
N PHE A 134 10.38 -1.16 -6.74
CA PHE A 134 10.99 -1.48 -5.45
C PHE A 134 11.20 -3.00 -5.23
N ASP A 135 10.88 -3.81 -6.24
CA ASP A 135 11.11 -5.26 -6.23
C ASP A 135 12.57 -5.59 -5.97
N ASN A 136 12.80 -6.56 -5.09
CA ASN A 136 14.13 -7.04 -4.74
C ASN A 136 15.09 -5.92 -4.28
N LYS A 137 14.57 -4.88 -3.61
CA LYS A 137 15.38 -3.75 -3.11
C LYS A 137 15.31 -3.55 -1.60
N THR A 138 14.46 -4.27 -0.88
CA THR A 138 14.33 -4.04 0.57
C THR A 138 15.53 -4.63 1.33
N SER A 139 16.24 -3.77 2.05
CA SER A 139 17.40 -4.16 2.88
C SER A 139 17.22 -3.87 4.37
N SER A 140 16.28 -3.01 4.73
CA SER A 140 15.86 -2.78 6.12
C SER A 140 14.42 -2.30 6.15
N TRP A 141 13.76 -2.41 7.31
CA TRP A 141 12.36 -2.00 7.47
C TRP A 141 12.09 -1.51 8.88
N ARG A 142 11.05 -0.67 8.99
CA ARG A 142 10.50 -0.20 10.26
C ARG A 142 8.99 -0.26 10.20
N ASN A 143 8.37 -0.94 11.15
CA ASN A 143 6.93 -0.98 11.30
C ASN A 143 6.55 -0.12 12.51
N ARG A 144 5.71 0.91 12.32
CA ARG A 144 5.14 1.75 13.39
C ARG A 144 3.62 1.71 13.45
N GLN A 145 3.04 0.66 12.90
CA GLN A 145 1.62 0.36 12.99
C GLN A 145 1.23 -0.05 14.41
N GLY A 146 -0.09 -0.08 14.64
CA GLY A 146 -0.68 -0.40 15.94
C GLY A 146 -0.22 -1.76 16.48
N SER A 147 -0.37 -1.98 17.80
CA SER A 147 0.17 -3.18 18.47
C SER A 147 -0.40 -4.52 17.97
N GLY A 148 -1.53 -4.49 17.26
CA GLY A 148 -2.14 -5.67 16.63
C GLY A 148 -1.83 -5.80 15.13
N ASP A 149 -1.10 -4.84 14.57
CA ASP A 149 -0.90 -4.72 13.14
C ASP A 149 0.54 -5.05 12.75
N THR A 150 0.68 -6.17 12.05
CA THR A 150 1.98 -6.66 11.61
C THR A 150 2.05 -6.57 10.10
N GLY A 151 2.98 -5.75 9.60
CA GLY A 151 3.37 -5.84 8.22
C GLY A 151 3.92 -7.22 7.87
N LYS A 152 4.01 -7.53 6.58
CA LYS A 152 4.62 -8.75 6.07
C LYS A 152 5.46 -8.46 4.83
N LEU A 153 6.49 -9.25 4.64
CA LEU A 153 7.21 -9.33 3.36
C LEU A 153 7.17 -10.76 2.86
N ALA A 154 7.07 -10.94 1.55
CA ALA A 154 7.19 -12.23 0.90
C ALA A 154 8.18 -12.18 -0.26
N GLN A 155 8.82 -13.33 -0.50
CA GLN A 155 9.79 -13.50 -1.58
C GLN A 155 9.17 -13.39 -2.98
N TYR A 156 7.89 -13.72 -3.09
CA TYR A 156 7.17 -13.73 -4.36
C TYR A 156 5.94 -12.83 -4.28
N GLU A 157 5.38 -12.52 -5.44
CA GLU A 157 4.21 -11.68 -5.59
C GLU A 157 2.99 -12.18 -4.80
N ASN A 158 2.08 -11.26 -4.52
CA ASN A 158 0.77 -11.50 -3.92
C ASN A 158 0.83 -12.25 -2.57
N GLY A 159 1.92 -12.06 -1.81
CA GLY A 159 2.09 -12.72 -0.52
C GLY A 159 2.28 -14.24 -0.59
N SER A 160 2.70 -14.76 -1.75
CA SER A 160 2.78 -16.19 -2.03
C SER A 160 3.55 -16.96 -0.95
N SER A 161 3.02 -18.14 -0.60
CA SER A 161 3.61 -19.07 0.35
C SER A 161 4.62 -20.04 -0.28
N SER A 162 4.86 -19.95 -1.59
CA SER A 162 5.82 -20.82 -2.29
C SER A 162 7.29 -20.47 -2.01
N GLY A 163 7.53 -19.31 -1.40
CA GLY A 163 8.84 -18.86 -0.92
C GLY A 163 8.80 -18.53 0.56
N TRP A 164 9.75 -17.73 1.04
CA TRP A 164 9.69 -17.25 2.42
C TRP A 164 8.63 -16.15 2.58
N ASN A 165 8.00 -16.12 3.75
CA ASN A 165 7.18 -15.02 4.25
C ASN A 165 7.64 -14.67 5.66
N ILE A 166 7.83 -13.39 5.96
CA ILE A 166 8.17 -12.92 7.30
C ILE A 166 7.14 -11.92 7.81
N LYS A 167 6.87 -12.01 9.11
CA LYS A 167 6.13 -10.98 9.83
C LYS A 167 7.08 -9.87 10.24
N LEU A 168 6.67 -8.63 10.03
CA LEU A 168 7.33 -7.42 10.48
C LEU A 168 6.68 -7.01 11.79
N SER A 169 7.35 -7.30 12.90
CA SER A 169 6.81 -7.05 14.24
C SER A 169 6.30 -5.63 14.38
N ALA A 170 5.10 -5.48 14.95
CA ALA A 170 4.52 -4.18 15.27
C ALA A 170 5.49 -3.34 16.11
N LYS A 171 5.60 -2.04 15.81
CA LYS A 171 6.54 -1.11 16.47
C LYS A 171 8.01 -1.56 16.39
N GLY A 172 8.35 -2.42 15.44
CA GLY A 172 9.68 -3.01 15.24
C GLY A 172 10.55 -2.27 14.24
N TYR A 173 11.86 -2.53 14.31
CA TYR A 173 12.86 -2.08 13.34
C TYR A 173 13.89 -3.19 13.13
N VAL A 174 14.19 -3.49 11.87
CA VAL A 174 15.30 -4.37 11.48
C VAL A 174 16.23 -3.59 10.56
N SER A 175 17.49 -3.44 10.99
CA SER A 175 18.50 -2.67 10.27
C SER A 175 19.16 -3.42 9.10
N ASP A 176 18.98 -4.74 9.02
CA ASP A 176 19.58 -5.60 8.01
C ASP A 176 18.69 -6.84 7.80
N MET A 177 18.26 -7.09 6.56
CA MET A 177 17.44 -8.24 6.17
C MET A 177 18.21 -9.56 6.14
N GLY A 178 19.54 -9.54 6.29
CA GLY A 178 20.38 -10.73 6.36
C GLY A 178 20.28 -11.58 5.09
N SER A 179 19.95 -12.87 5.23
CA SER A 179 19.82 -13.77 4.08
C SER A 179 18.64 -13.46 3.15
N LYS A 180 17.76 -12.53 3.54
CA LYS A 180 16.59 -12.08 2.76
C LYS A 180 16.80 -10.70 2.12
N ASP A 181 18.01 -10.16 2.23
CA ASP A 181 18.37 -8.87 1.63
C ASP A 181 18.10 -8.87 0.13
N ASN A 182 17.41 -7.85 -0.37
CA ASN A 182 17.11 -7.68 -1.80
C ASN A 182 16.34 -8.87 -2.42
N GLN A 183 15.45 -9.51 -1.65
CA GLN A 183 14.64 -10.65 -2.11
C GLN A 183 13.13 -10.48 -1.96
N ALA A 184 12.67 -9.41 -1.31
CA ALA A 184 11.24 -9.18 -1.15
C ALA A 184 10.62 -8.73 -2.47
N SER A 185 9.52 -9.37 -2.87
CA SER A 185 8.74 -9.02 -4.05
C SER A 185 7.31 -8.57 -3.74
N SER A 186 6.81 -8.81 -2.54
CA SER A 186 5.54 -8.23 -2.10
C SER A 186 5.53 -7.87 -0.63
N VAL A 187 4.66 -6.92 -0.29
CA VAL A 187 4.48 -6.36 1.05
C VAL A 187 3.01 -6.34 1.43
N HIS A 188 2.74 -6.49 2.72
CA HIS A 188 1.45 -6.19 3.33
C HIS A 188 1.70 -5.26 4.51
N GLY A 189 0.85 -4.24 4.66
CA GLY A 189 0.93 -3.24 5.72
C GLY A 189 1.10 -1.88 5.10
#